data_AF-A0A1W6CX93-F1
#
_entry.id   AF-A0A1W6CX93-F1
#
_cell.length_a   1.000
_cell.length_b   1.000
_cell.length_c   1.000
_cell.angle_alpha   90.00
_cell.angle_beta   90.00
_cell.angle_gamma   90.00
#
_symmetry.space_group_name_H-M   'P 1'
#
loop_
_entity.id
_entity.type
_entity.pdbx_description
1 polymer ?
#
loop_
_entity_poly.entity_id
_entity_poly.type
_entity_poly.pdbx_seq_one_letter_code
_entity_poly.pdbx_strand_id
1 'polypeptide(L)'
;MTAGQAGQADAPATADEAEGRAGKAGVPAPAAAAATGIVHPWNAAPPEGEAAEVAPGILWMRLPLPMRLDHVNCYALREPDGWTIVDTGFDTPAARAVWQRLMDGPLEGAPVRRVLVTHHHPDHVGLAGWFMQQGAALLASRTAWLMARMLQLDVQERPTPQQVCFWRRAGMDSAQLARRGAERPVNSADVTHPLPLGYTRVCEGQTLHLGGRDWHVAVGHGHAPEHLVLFGADADLVIGGDQLLPGISPNLGVHATEPGANPVQDWLDSCAHLAPLANARQLILPGHKLPYRGLPERLAQLAENHESALARLAASLAERPRTAADCFDVLFRRRIGEGEYGLALVEAVAHVNALAARGLACEIGLTPEGGVIWGAPAGRDSAAHFG
;
A
#
# COMPACT_ATOMS: atom_id res chain seq x y z
N MET A 1 10.96 14.92 85.83
CA MET A 1 10.73 16.37 85.75
C MET A 1 9.64 16.60 84.72
N THR A 2 8.47 17.05 85.22
CA THR A 2 7.37 17.79 84.54
C THR A 2 6.89 17.30 83.15
N ALA A 3 5.75 16.60 83.04
CA ALA A 3 4.35 17.10 83.06
C ALA A 3 4.00 17.99 81.84
N GLY A 4 2.90 17.89 81.08
CA GLY A 4 1.64 17.11 81.10
C GLY A 4 1.05 17.03 79.66
N GLN A 5 0.15 16.09 79.32
CA GLN A 5 -1.34 16.20 79.33
C GLN A 5 -1.90 17.43 78.60
N ALA A 6 -3.00 17.44 77.82
CA ALA A 6 -4.00 16.48 77.32
C ALA A 6 -5.00 17.27 76.40
N GLY A 7 -5.91 16.57 75.69
CA GLY A 7 -7.15 17.09 75.03
C GLY A 7 -7.12 16.97 73.49
N GLN A 8 -7.93 16.18 72.75
CA GLN A 8 -9.40 15.98 72.70
C GLN A 8 -10.17 17.32 72.55
N ALA A 9 -11.09 17.57 71.61
CA ALA A 9 -11.93 16.72 70.76
C ALA A 9 -12.56 17.53 69.58
N ASP A 10 -13.39 16.84 68.80
CA ASP A 10 -14.53 17.29 67.96
C ASP A 10 -14.35 17.75 66.50
N ALA A 11 -15.07 17.02 65.64
CA ALA A 11 -15.47 17.39 64.28
C ALA A 11 -16.69 18.34 64.31
N PRO A 12 -16.96 19.08 63.20
CA PRO A 12 -18.02 18.59 62.31
C PRO A 12 -17.75 18.82 60.80
N ALA A 13 -18.58 18.17 59.99
CA ALA A 13 -18.63 18.24 58.54
C ALA A 13 -19.16 19.59 57.99
N THR A 14 -18.73 19.94 56.77
CA THR A 14 -19.50 20.40 55.58
C THR A 14 -18.47 20.78 54.51
N ALA A 15 -18.37 20.05 53.40
CA ALA A 15 -19.06 20.26 52.12
C ALA A 15 -18.33 21.23 51.17
N ASP A 16 -17.99 20.66 50.01
CA ASP A 16 -17.92 21.23 48.67
C ASP A 16 -16.56 21.56 48.02
N GLU A 17 -16.53 21.23 46.72
CA GLU A 17 -15.65 21.65 45.62
C GLU A 17 -14.37 20.85 45.30
N ALA A 18 -14.60 19.89 44.39
CA ALA A 18 -14.06 19.85 43.02
C ALA A 18 -12.78 19.03 42.70
N GLU A 19 -13.02 17.96 41.95
CA GLU A 19 -12.09 17.11 41.19
C GLU A 19 -11.45 17.81 39.97
N GLY A 20 -10.30 17.29 39.54
CA GLY A 20 -9.76 17.42 38.18
C GLY A 20 -8.24 17.18 38.16
N ARG A 21 -7.62 16.40 37.26
CA ARG A 21 -8.08 15.78 36.01
C ARG A 21 -6.97 14.79 35.58
N ALA A 22 -7.28 13.49 35.54
CA ALA A 22 -6.45 12.49 34.85
C ALA A 22 -6.95 12.39 33.39
N GLY A 23 -6.08 12.68 32.42
CA GLY A 23 -6.41 12.58 31.00
C GLY A 23 -6.42 11.14 30.52
N LYS A 24 -7.61 10.53 30.44
CA LYS A 24 -7.87 9.32 29.66
C LYS A 24 -8.10 9.73 28.20
N ALA A 25 -7.27 9.25 27.27
CA ALA A 25 -7.64 9.20 25.86
C ALA A 25 -8.69 8.08 25.70
N GLY A 26 -9.96 8.47 25.57
CA GLY A 26 -11.07 7.54 25.47
C GLY A 26 -11.21 6.94 24.07
N VAL A 27 -11.33 5.61 24.02
CA VAL A 27 -11.87 4.86 22.87
C VAL A 27 -13.29 5.37 22.55
N PRO A 28 -13.64 5.71 21.30
CA PRO A 28 -14.98 6.20 20.98
C PRO A 28 -16.02 5.05 20.91
N ALA A 29 -17.21 5.30 21.48
CA ALA A 29 -18.37 4.40 21.50
C ALA A 29 -19.17 4.40 20.16
N PRO A 30 -20.01 3.37 19.87
CA PRO A 30 -20.50 3.12 18.51
C PRO A 30 -21.88 3.75 18.16
N ALA A 31 -21.98 4.01 16.84
CA ALA A 31 -23.15 4.11 15.94
C ALA A 31 -24.14 5.29 16.04
N ALA A 32 -24.09 6.15 15.02
CA ALA A 32 -25.24 6.88 14.47
C ALA A 32 -25.13 6.91 12.93
N ALA A 33 -26.23 6.55 12.26
CA ALA A 33 -26.59 6.66 10.83
C ALA A 33 -25.48 6.56 9.76
N ALA A 34 -25.64 5.61 8.82
CA ALA A 34 -24.76 5.40 7.67
C ALA A 34 -24.50 6.71 6.89
N ALA A 35 -23.39 7.36 7.19
CA ALA A 35 -22.83 8.39 6.34
C ALA A 35 -22.35 7.72 5.06
N THR A 36 -22.92 8.10 3.92
CA THR A 36 -22.41 7.70 2.61
C THR A 36 -21.01 8.28 2.43
N GLY A 37 -19.99 7.42 2.29
CA GLY A 37 -18.63 7.83 1.94
C GLY A 37 -17.54 7.39 2.92
N ILE A 38 -16.31 7.74 2.56
CA ILE A 38 -15.11 7.42 3.35
C ILE A 38 -15.04 8.36 4.54
N VAL A 39 -14.88 7.79 5.74
CA VAL A 39 -14.75 8.57 6.99
C VAL A 39 -13.38 8.29 7.60
N HIS A 40 -12.63 9.35 7.90
CA HIS A 40 -11.37 9.27 8.61
C HIS A 40 -11.58 9.56 10.11
N PRO A 41 -11.37 8.60 11.02
CA PRO A 41 -11.52 8.85 12.46
C PRO A 41 -10.41 9.75 13.03
N TRP A 42 -9.29 9.87 12.31
CA TRP A 42 -8.17 10.75 12.63
C TRP A 42 -8.08 11.87 11.60
N ASN A 43 -7.72 13.07 12.05
CA ASN A 43 -7.48 14.25 11.20
C ASN A 43 -5.99 14.42 10.84
N ALA A 44 -5.09 13.75 11.56
CA ALA A 44 -3.65 13.80 11.38
C ALA A 44 -3.03 12.44 11.70
N ALA A 45 -1.82 12.22 11.18
CA ALA A 45 -1.00 11.07 11.52
C ALA A 45 -0.20 11.32 12.80
N PRO A 46 0.23 10.26 13.51
CA PRO A 46 1.19 10.41 14.61
C PRO A 46 2.46 11.12 14.11
N PRO A 47 3.07 12.00 14.92
CA PRO A 47 4.37 12.60 14.61
C PRO A 47 5.46 11.55 14.36
N GLU A 48 6.53 11.96 13.68
CA GLU A 48 7.65 11.07 13.37
C GLU A 48 8.34 10.55 14.66
N GLY A 49 8.38 9.22 14.82
CA GLY A 49 8.94 8.59 16.02
C GLY A 49 7.94 8.42 17.16
N GLU A 50 6.69 8.83 16.97
CA GLU A 50 5.57 8.56 17.87
C GLU A 50 4.60 7.54 17.26
N ALA A 51 3.64 7.06 18.06
CA ALA A 51 2.61 6.15 17.60
C ALA A 51 1.24 6.51 18.20
N ALA A 52 0.17 6.16 17.48
CA ALA A 52 -1.20 6.28 17.94
C ALA A 52 -1.83 4.89 18.10
N GLU A 53 -2.47 4.62 19.23
CA GLU A 53 -3.23 3.38 19.41
C GLU A 53 -4.55 3.45 18.64
N VAL A 54 -4.71 2.60 17.62
CA VAL A 54 -5.90 2.58 16.74
C VAL A 54 -6.93 1.55 17.17
N ALA A 55 -6.49 0.56 17.95
CA ALA A 55 -7.30 -0.43 18.65
C ALA A 55 -6.47 -1.01 19.80
N PRO A 56 -7.09 -1.65 20.81
CA PRO A 56 -6.35 -2.23 21.93
C PRO A 56 -5.19 -3.12 21.46
N GLY A 57 -3.96 -2.72 21.82
CA GLY A 57 -2.73 -3.42 21.47
C GLY A 57 -2.26 -3.24 20.03
N ILE A 58 -2.85 -2.32 19.26
CA ILE A 58 -2.52 -2.05 17.85
C ILE A 58 -2.08 -0.59 17.71
N LEU A 59 -0.80 -0.39 17.46
CA LEU A 59 -0.20 0.93 17.26
C LEU A 59 -0.04 1.22 15.77
N TRP A 60 -0.38 2.44 15.38
CA TRP A 60 -0.10 3.00 14.07
C TRP A 60 1.10 3.96 14.19
N MET A 61 2.06 3.80 13.30
CA MET A 61 3.22 4.70 13.15
C MET A 61 3.45 5.00 11.66
N ARG A 62 4.28 6.01 11.38
CA ARG A 62 4.53 6.49 10.02
C ARG A 62 6.01 6.76 9.82
N LEU A 63 6.56 6.22 8.72
CA LEU A 63 7.95 6.41 8.33
C LEU A 63 8.05 7.33 7.11
N PRO A 64 9.10 8.16 7.02
CA PRO A 64 9.29 9.06 5.90
C PRO A 64 9.77 8.31 4.65
N LEU A 65 9.31 8.75 3.48
CA LEU A 65 9.80 8.30 2.18
C LEU A 65 10.37 9.49 1.38
N PRO A 66 11.53 9.36 0.72
CA PRO A 66 12.16 10.42 -0.09
C PRO A 66 11.51 10.55 -1.47
N MET A 67 10.18 10.59 -1.53
CA MET A 67 9.40 10.65 -2.78
C MET A 67 8.11 11.45 -2.58
N ARG A 68 7.36 11.67 -3.67
CA ARG A 68 6.13 12.48 -3.64
C ARG A 68 5.05 11.87 -2.74
N LEU A 69 4.95 10.55 -2.69
CA LEU A 69 4.23 9.85 -1.64
C LEU A 69 5.19 9.72 -0.46
N ASP A 70 5.23 10.75 0.36
CA ASP A 70 6.31 11.05 1.31
C ASP A 70 6.30 10.21 2.60
N HIS A 71 5.47 9.18 2.67
CA HIS A 71 5.35 8.35 3.87
C HIS A 71 4.78 6.98 3.58
N VAL A 72 5.07 6.02 4.45
CA VAL A 72 4.37 4.74 4.59
C VAL A 72 3.93 4.55 6.04
N ASN A 73 2.76 3.96 6.23
CA ASN A 73 2.25 3.57 7.53
C ASN A 73 2.76 2.16 7.86
N CYS A 74 3.19 1.98 9.10
CA CYS A 74 3.47 0.68 9.67
C CYS A 74 2.61 0.48 10.91
N TYR A 75 2.43 -0.77 11.29
CA TYR A 75 1.61 -1.12 12.45
C TYR A 75 2.37 -2.05 13.39
N ALA A 76 2.20 -1.88 14.69
CA ALA A 76 2.73 -2.80 15.69
C ALA A 76 1.58 -3.44 16.46
N LEU A 77 1.61 -4.76 16.56
CA LEU A 77 0.60 -5.58 17.20
C LEU A 77 1.22 -6.22 18.44
N ARG A 78 0.63 -5.96 19.61
CA ARG A 78 1.19 -6.39 20.89
C ARG A 78 1.08 -7.89 21.08
N GLU A 79 2.21 -8.55 21.30
CA GLU A 79 2.28 -9.97 21.64
C GLU A 79 2.56 -10.15 23.15
N PRO A 80 2.36 -11.36 23.70
CA PRO A 80 2.72 -11.65 25.09
C PRO A 80 4.21 -11.40 25.40
N ASP A 81 5.10 -11.59 24.43
CA ASP A 81 6.56 -11.54 24.61
C ASP A 81 7.27 -10.50 23.73
N GLY A 82 6.52 -9.56 23.13
CA GLY A 82 7.08 -8.51 22.27
C GLY A 82 6.05 -7.90 21.31
N TRP A 83 6.49 -7.63 20.08
CA TRP A 83 5.66 -7.05 19.03
C TRP A 83 5.74 -7.85 17.72
N THR A 84 4.61 -7.89 17.00
CA THR A 84 4.60 -8.16 15.56
C THR A 84 4.53 -6.82 14.83
N ILE A 85 5.47 -6.56 13.93
CA ILE A 85 5.45 -5.38 13.05
C ILE A 85 4.81 -5.75 11.71
N VAL A 86 4.01 -4.85 11.15
CA VAL A 86 3.44 -4.97 9.80
C VAL A 86 4.01 -3.85 8.94
N ASP A 87 4.75 -4.27 7.90
CA ASP A 87 5.54 -3.43 6.99
C ASP A 87 6.60 -2.58 7.71
N THR A 88 7.58 -2.08 6.96
CA THR A 88 8.85 -1.64 7.59
C THR A 88 9.47 -0.35 7.04
N GLY A 89 8.99 0.23 5.94
CA GLY A 89 9.64 1.39 5.32
C GLY A 89 10.85 1.02 4.47
N PHE A 90 11.36 2.03 3.76
CA PHE A 90 12.66 1.93 3.09
C PHE A 90 13.79 1.73 4.09
N ASP A 91 14.81 1.00 3.67
CA ASP A 91 16.09 0.98 4.35
C ASP A 91 16.86 2.27 4.08
N THR A 92 16.67 3.27 4.93
CA THR A 92 17.43 4.53 4.92
C THR A 92 17.92 4.87 6.33
N PRO A 93 19.00 5.68 6.47
CA PRO A 93 19.44 6.15 7.77
C PRO A 93 18.33 6.88 8.55
N ALA A 94 17.51 7.67 7.86
CA ALA A 94 16.37 8.36 8.45
C ALA A 94 15.33 7.37 9.00
N ALA A 95 14.89 6.41 8.18
CA ALA A 95 13.91 5.41 8.61
C ALA A 95 14.41 4.53 9.77
N ARG A 96 15.69 4.11 9.76
CA ARG A 96 16.29 3.39 10.89
C ARG A 96 16.30 4.21 12.17
N ALA A 97 16.61 5.50 12.09
CA ALA A 97 16.57 6.40 13.25
C ALA A 97 15.16 6.59 13.80
N VAL A 98 14.14 6.63 12.92
CA VAL A 98 12.73 6.64 13.34
C VAL A 98 12.37 5.33 14.05
N TRP A 99 12.73 4.18 13.48
CA TRP A 99 12.50 2.89 14.12
C TRP A 99 13.18 2.75 15.47
N GLN A 100 14.41 3.25 15.62
CA GLN A 100 15.08 3.25 16.92
C GLN A 100 14.28 4.02 17.97
N ARG A 101 13.78 5.23 17.63
CA ARG A 101 12.94 6.01 18.54
C ARG A 101 11.61 5.31 18.86
N LEU A 102 10.99 4.67 17.86
CA LEU A 102 9.77 3.89 18.05
C LEU A 102 10.01 2.71 19.01
N MET A 103 11.12 2.00 18.84
CA MET A 103 11.52 0.87 19.71
C MET A 103 11.80 1.31 21.14
N ASP A 104 12.54 2.41 21.33
CA ASP A 104 12.90 2.92 22.66
C ASP A 104 11.73 3.62 23.38
N GLY A 105 10.77 4.16 22.62
CA GLY A 105 9.60 4.89 23.14
C GLY A 105 8.32 4.06 23.06
N PRO A 106 7.46 4.27 22.04
CA PRO A 106 6.15 3.60 21.92
C PRO A 106 6.13 2.07 22.04
N LEU A 107 7.21 1.37 21.67
CA LEU A 107 7.30 -0.09 21.80
C LEU A 107 7.95 -0.55 23.13
N GLU A 108 8.28 0.40 24.02
CA GLU A 108 8.70 0.17 25.41
C GLU A 108 9.99 -0.65 25.55
N GLY A 109 10.86 -0.65 24.53
CA GLY A 109 12.06 -1.49 24.48
C GLY A 109 11.78 -2.99 24.36
N ALA A 110 10.52 -3.39 24.15
CA ALA A 110 10.16 -4.78 23.95
C ALA A 110 10.61 -5.28 22.58
N PRO A 111 11.04 -6.55 22.45
CA PRO A 111 11.60 -7.07 21.21
C PRO A 111 10.55 -7.20 20.10
N VAL A 112 10.97 -6.98 18.86
CA VAL A 112 10.17 -7.37 17.69
C VAL A 112 10.38 -8.85 17.43
N ARG A 113 9.31 -9.64 17.59
CA ARG A 113 9.32 -11.10 17.41
C ARG A 113 9.04 -11.52 15.98
N ARG A 114 8.19 -10.75 15.30
CA ARG A 114 7.70 -11.06 13.97
C ARG A 114 7.63 -9.80 13.13
N VAL A 115 7.92 -9.93 11.85
CA VAL A 115 7.60 -8.93 10.83
C VAL A 115 6.70 -9.60 9.81
N LEU A 116 5.50 -9.06 9.61
CA LEU A 116 4.64 -9.40 8.50
C LEU A 116 4.82 -8.35 7.41
N VAL A 117 5.11 -8.80 6.20
CA VAL A 117 5.20 -7.92 5.02
C VAL A 117 3.97 -8.17 4.15
N THR A 118 3.22 -7.11 3.86
CA THR A 118 2.01 -7.17 3.03
C THR A 118 2.35 -7.56 1.60
N HIS A 119 3.38 -6.96 1.02
CA HIS A 119 3.87 -7.23 -0.32
C HIS A 119 5.32 -6.77 -0.53
N HIS A 120 5.86 -7.03 -1.73
CA HIS A 120 7.30 -6.94 -2.01
C HIS A 120 7.84 -5.52 -2.25
N HIS A 121 7.01 -4.48 -2.32
CA HIS A 121 7.50 -3.14 -2.64
C HIS A 121 8.47 -2.64 -1.55
N PRO A 122 9.50 -1.87 -1.95
CA PRO A 122 10.63 -1.55 -1.08
C PRO A 122 10.22 -0.79 0.19
N ASP A 123 9.16 0.00 0.17
CA ASP A 123 8.64 0.76 1.31
C ASP A 123 7.87 -0.11 2.30
N HIS A 124 7.59 -1.36 1.96
CA HIS A 124 6.95 -2.33 2.84
C HIS A 124 7.97 -3.35 3.36
N VAL A 125 8.79 -3.90 2.46
CA VAL A 125 9.80 -4.93 2.79
C VAL A 125 11.16 -4.38 3.22
N GLY A 126 11.40 -3.07 3.04
CA GLY A 126 12.74 -2.50 3.04
C GLY A 126 13.57 -2.76 4.29
N LEU A 127 13.00 -2.64 5.48
CA LEU A 127 13.70 -2.93 6.74
C LEU A 127 13.38 -4.32 7.32
N ALA A 128 12.68 -5.19 6.58
CA ALA A 128 12.39 -6.55 7.05
C ALA A 128 13.68 -7.34 7.37
N GLY A 129 14.70 -7.26 6.52
CA GLY A 129 15.99 -7.88 6.76
C GLY A 129 16.72 -7.34 8.01
N TRP A 130 16.55 -6.05 8.30
CA TRP A 130 17.15 -5.39 9.47
C TRP A 130 16.52 -5.89 10.78
N PHE A 131 15.20 -6.09 10.81
CA PHE A 131 14.52 -6.73 11.93
C PHE A 131 14.86 -8.21 12.07
N MET A 132 15.02 -8.94 10.95
CA MET A 132 15.42 -10.35 10.99
C MET A 132 16.81 -10.53 11.63
N GLN A 133 17.76 -9.63 11.36
CA GLN A 133 19.09 -9.66 12.01
C GLN A 133 19.02 -9.45 13.53
N GLN A 134 17.96 -8.82 14.02
CA GLN A 134 17.68 -8.63 15.44
C GLN A 134 16.87 -9.78 16.06
N GLY A 135 16.57 -10.83 15.29
CA GLY A 135 15.91 -12.05 15.75
C GLY A 135 14.43 -12.17 15.40
N ALA A 136 13.86 -11.23 14.62
CA ALA A 136 12.48 -11.33 14.19
C ALA A 136 12.27 -12.43 13.13
N ALA A 137 11.18 -13.18 13.21
CA ALA A 137 10.73 -14.07 12.14
C ALA A 137 9.95 -13.30 11.07
N LEU A 138 10.21 -13.58 9.79
CA LEU A 138 9.48 -12.98 8.67
C LEU A 138 8.25 -13.80 8.29
N LEU A 139 7.10 -13.14 8.15
CA LEU A 139 5.86 -13.66 7.60
C LEU A 139 5.59 -12.94 6.27
N ALA A 140 5.37 -13.70 5.21
CA ALA A 140 5.09 -13.14 3.89
C ALA A 140 4.33 -14.14 3.02
N SER A 141 3.65 -13.63 1.99
CA SER A 141 3.20 -14.47 0.89
C SER A 141 4.43 -15.02 0.13
N ARG A 142 4.25 -16.15 -0.55
CA ARG A 142 5.39 -16.79 -1.24
C ARG A 142 5.92 -15.89 -2.36
N THR A 143 5.02 -15.32 -3.15
CA THR A 143 5.39 -14.49 -4.29
C THR A 143 6.01 -13.19 -3.82
N ALA A 144 5.47 -12.56 -2.76
CA ALA A 144 6.09 -11.35 -2.21
C ALA A 144 7.52 -11.60 -1.74
N TRP A 145 7.77 -12.70 -1.01
CA TRP A 145 9.12 -13.05 -0.57
C TRP A 145 10.07 -13.34 -1.74
N LEU A 146 9.62 -14.14 -2.73
CA LEU A 146 10.44 -14.47 -3.90
C LEU A 146 10.80 -13.23 -4.72
N MET A 147 9.84 -12.32 -4.94
CA MET A 147 10.07 -11.08 -5.67
C MET A 147 11.00 -10.14 -4.91
N ALA A 148 10.78 -9.93 -3.61
CA ALA A 148 11.65 -9.08 -2.79
C ALA A 148 13.11 -9.60 -2.82
N ARG A 149 13.31 -10.91 -2.68
CA ARG A 149 14.64 -11.52 -2.80
C ARG A 149 15.24 -11.34 -4.19
N MET A 150 14.46 -11.64 -5.24
CA MET A 150 14.93 -11.54 -6.62
C MET A 150 15.37 -10.11 -6.93
N LEU A 151 14.53 -9.10 -6.66
CA LEU A 151 14.83 -7.70 -6.94
C LEU A 151 15.97 -7.14 -6.09
N GLN A 152 16.19 -7.68 -4.90
CA GLN A 152 17.34 -7.33 -4.09
C GLN A 152 18.65 -7.92 -4.63
N LEU A 153 18.61 -9.10 -5.25
CA LEU A 153 19.78 -9.76 -5.84
C LEU A 153 20.05 -9.32 -7.29
N ASP A 154 19.03 -8.85 -7.99
CA ASP A 154 19.08 -8.46 -9.41
C ASP A 154 19.50 -6.99 -9.60
N VAL A 155 20.69 -6.64 -9.09
CA VAL A 155 21.22 -5.27 -9.19
C VAL A 155 21.73 -5.00 -10.59
N GLN A 156 21.18 -3.96 -11.22
CA GLN A 156 21.53 -3.50 -12.55
C GLN A 156 22.33 -2.20 -12.50
N GLU A 157 23.55 -2.20 -13.05
CA GLU A 157 24.38 -1.00 -13.22
C GLU A 157 23.92 -0.14 -14.42
N ARG A 158 23.24 -0.77 -15.37
CA ARG A 158 22.61 -0.16 -16.55
C ARG A 158 21.30 -0.88 -16.86
N PRO A 159 20.30 -0.23 -17.47
CA PRO A 159 19.11 -0.92 -17.92
C PRO A 159 19.47 -2.05 -18.87
N THR A 160 18.89 -3.24 -18.64
CA THR A 160 19.13 -4.40 -19.49
C THR A 160 18.60 -4.17 -20.91
N PRO A 161 19.07 -4.91 -21.93
CA PRO A 161 18.52 -4.84 -23.27
C PRO A 161 16.99 -5.06 -23.30
N GLN A 162 16.47 -5.92 -22.43
CA GLN A 162 15.04 -6.20 -22.26
C GLN A 162 14.31 -4.97 -21.72
N GLN A 163 14.86 -4.28 -20.72
CA GLN A 163 14.28 -3.05 -20.17
C GLN A 163 14.25 -1.92 -21.19
N VAL A 164 15.33 -1.75 -21.97
CA VAL A 164 15.40 -0.77 -23.07
C VAL A 164 14.40 -1.12 -24.17
N CYS A 165 14.28 -2.41 -24.53
CA CYS A 165 13.28 -2.88 -25.49
C CYS A 165 11.85 -2.60 -25.01
N PHE A 166 11.55 -2.85 -23.73
CA PHE A 166 10.26 -2.55 -23.12
C PHE A 166 9.91 -1.06 -23.22
N TRP A 167 10.83 -0.17 -22.82
CA TRP A 167 10.61 1.28 -22.92
C TRP A 167 10.41 1.75 -24.35
N ARG A 168 11.22 1.23 -25.29
CA ARG A 168 11.07 1.52 -26.72
C ARG A 168 9.70 1.10 -27.22
N ARG A 169 9.29 -0.15 -26.98
CA ARG A 169 7.98 -0.68 -27.38
C ARG A 169 6.81 0.08 -26.73
N ALA A 170 6.99 0.60 -25.53
CA ALA A 170 6.00 1.45 -24.87
C ALA A 170 5.88 2.85 -25.50
N GLY A 171 6.78 3.24 -26.42
CA GLY A 171 6.78 4.54 -27.09
C GLY A 171 7.59 5.63 -26.39
N MET A 172 8.54 5.27 -25.52
CA MET A 172 9.42 6.27 -24.90
C MET A 172 10.23 7.02 -25.97
N ASP A 173 10.23 8.35 -25.88
CA ASP A 173 10.97 9.23 -26.79
C ASP A 173 12.47 8.86 -26.84
N SER A 174 13.06 9.00 -28.03
CA SER A 174 14.46 8.61 -28.29
C SER A 174 15.49 9.31 -27.40
N ALA A 175 15.31 10.60 -27.09
CA ALA A 175 16.23 11.33 -26.24
C ALA A 175 16.11 10.87 -24.79
N GLN A 176 14.89 10.60 -24.33
CA GLN A 176 14.66 10.05 -23.00
C GLN A 176 15.16 8.61 -22.87
N LEU A 177 14.97 7.79 -23.90
CA LEU A 177 15.47 6.42 -23.95
C LEU A 177 17.01 6.39 -23.91
N ALA A 178 17.67 7.28 -24.67
CA ALA A 178 19.12 7.43 -24.65
C ALA A 178 19.63 7.86 -23.27
N ARG A 179 18.98 8.86 -22.66
CA ARG A 179 19.32 9.32 -21.31
C ARG A 179 19.18 8.21 -20.27
N ARG A 180 18.00 7.58 -20.18
CA ARG A 180 17.75 6.50 -19.21
C ARG A 180 18.63 5.28 -19.46
N GLY A 181 18.92 4.95 -20.71
CA GLY A 181 19.86 3.89 -21.07
C GLY A 181 21.30 4.16 -20.61
N ALA A 182 21.65 5.42 -20.37
CA ALA A 182 22.95 5.87 -19.89
C ALA A 182 22.97 6.22 -18.39
N GLU A 183 21.92 5.89 -17.63
CA GLU A 183 21.83 6.09 -16.17
C GLU A 183 21.82 4.72 -15.46
N ARG A 184 22.24 4.68 -14.19
CA ARG A 184 22.02 3.49 -13.36
C ARG A 184 20.56 3.50 -12.91
N PRO A 185 19.77 2.44 -13.16
CA PRO A 185 18.39 2.40 -12.68
C PRO A 185 18.36 2.42 -11.15
N VAL A 186 17.23 2.87 -10.60
CA VAL A 186 16.96 2.69 -9.16
C VAL A 186 16.68 1.21 -8.94
N ASN A 187 17.56 0.56 -8.18
CA ASN A 187 17.43 -0.85 -7.82
C ASN A 187 16.69 -0.97 -6.49
N SER A 188 15.94 -2.06 -6.30
CA SER A 188 15.32 -2.31 -4.98
C SER A 188 16.39 -2.47 -3.89
N ALA A 189 17.56 -3.01 -4.22
CA ALA A 189 18.71 -3.11 -3.31
C ALA A 189 19.21 -1.75 -2.79
N ASP A 190 18.91 -0.63 -3.47
CA ASP A 190 19.35 0.71 -3.05
C ASP A 190 18.58 1.21 -1.82
N VAL A 191 17.41 0.63 -1.54
CA VAL A 191 16.47 1.05 -0.47
C VAL A 191 15.91 -0.15 0.32
N THR A 192 16.51 -1.32 0.20
CA THR A 192 16.12 -2.52 0.97
C THR A 192 17.33 -3.14 1.66
N HIS A 193 17.15 -3.48 2.93
CA HIS A 193 18.14 -4.17 3.74
C HIS A 193 18.32 -5.61 3.26
N PRO A 194 19.55 -6.15 3.17
CA PRO A 194 19.78 -7.55 2.81
C PRO A 194 18.84 -8.49 3.56
N LEU A 195 18.00 -9.21 2.80
CA LEU A 195 16.97 -10.09 3.31
C LEU A 195 17.61 -11.47 3.55
N PRO A 196 17.71 -11.97 4.79
CA PRO A 196 18.23 -13.32 5.05
C PRO A 196 17.30 -14.42 4.54
N LEU A 197 17.82 -15.63 4.32
CA LEU A 197 16.99 -16.77 3.91
C LEU A 197 16.05 -17.20 5.04
N GLY A 198 14.87 -17.70 4.66
CA GLY A 198 13.83 -18.16 5.59
C GLY A 198 12.68 -17.16 5.72
N TYR A 199 11.46 -17.69 5.67
CA TYR A 199 10.21 -17.00 5.96
C TYR A 199 9.15 -18.03 6.36
N THR A 200 8.16 -17.60 7.11
CA THR A 200 6.92 -18.35 7.31
C THR A 200 5.93 -17.93 6.24
N ARG A 201 5.50 -18.88 5.41
CA ARG A 201 4.52 -18.59 4.36
C ARG A 201 3.16 -18.27 4.97
N VAL A 202 2.59 -17.17 4.52
CA VAL A 202 1.19 -16.83 4.71
C VAL A 202 0.43 -17.12 3.42
N CYS A 203 -0.73 -17.76 3.53
CA CYS A 203 -1.58 -18.14 2.41
C CYS A 203 -2.97 -17.50 2.53
N GLU A 204 -3.62 -17.24 1.40
CA GLU A 204 -5.05 -16.93 1.37
C GLU A 204 -5.89 -18.00 2.08
N GLY A 205 -6.96 -17.58 2.76
CA GLY A 205 -7.86 -18.44 3.51
C GLY A 205 -7.31 -18.88 4.88
N GLN A 206 -6.02 -18.64 5.15
CA GLN A 206 -5.41 -18.92 6.45
C GLN A 206 -6.00 -18.00 7.54
N THR A 207 -6.09 -18.53 8.76
CA THR A 207 -6.27 -17.69 9.96
C THR A 207 -4.92 -17.52 10.65
N LEU A 208 -4.50 -16.28 10.87
CA LEU A 208 -3.29 -15.92 11.61
C LEU A 208 -3.66 -15.41 13.00
N HIS A 209 -2.92 -15.84 14.02
CA HIS A 209 -3.04 -15.29 15.37
C HIS A 209 -1.91 -14.30 15.65
N LEU A 210 -2.23 -13.01 15.64
CA LEU A 210 -1.30 -11.88 15.81
C LEU A 210 -1.94 -10.81 16.70
N GLY A 211 -1.20 -10.22 17.63
CA GLY A 211 -1.72 -9.12 18.44
C GLY A 211 -2.85 -9.52 19.40
N GLY A 212 -2.91 -10.79 19.82
CA GLY A 212 -4.03 -11.35 20.56
C GLY A 212 -5.34 -11.47 19.78
N ARG A 213 -5.29 -11.41 18.44
CA ARG A 213 -6.44 -11.45 17.54
C ARG A 213 -6.26 -12.49 16.44
N ASP A 214 -7.39 -13.02 15.98
CA ASP A 214 -7.44 -13.85 14.79
C ASP A 214 -7.69 -12.99 13.55
N TRP A 215 -6.92 -13.23 12.51
CA TRP A 215 -6.97 -12.51 11.23
C TRP A 215 -7.20 -13.50 10.10
N HIS A 216 -8.29 -13.32 9.36
CA HIS A 216 -8.53 -14.02 8.11
C HIS A 216 -7.71 -13.37 6.99
N VAL A 217 -6.86 -14.16 6.34
CA VAL A 217 -6.01 -13.71 5.24
C VAL A 217 -6.80 -13.79 3.93
N ALA A 218 -6.94 -12.64 3.26
CA ALA A 218 -7.30 -12.55 1.86
C ALA A 218 -6.10 -12.11 1.03
N VAL A 219 -6.16 -12.29 -0.29
CA VAL A 219 -5.12 -11.84 -1.21
C VAL A 219 -5.71 -10.87 -2.23
N GLY A 220 -4.97 -9.79 -2.47
CA GLY A 220 -5.20 -8.89 -3.59
C GLY A 220 -4.10 -9.02 -4.64
N HIS A 221 -4.49 -8.78 -5.89
CA HIS A 221 -3.64 -8.75 -7.06
C HIS A 221 -3.75 -7.39 -7.78
N GLY A 222 -2.94 -7.20 -8.82
CA GLY A 222 -2.90 -6.00 -9.64
C GLY A 222 -1.85 -4.99 -9.18
N HIS A 223 -1.92 -4.51 -7.94
CA HIS A 223 -0.86 -3.63 -7.42
C HIS A 223 0.45 -4.38 -7.18
N ALA A 224 0.35 -5.57 -6.59
CA ALA A 224 1.43 -6.52 -6.45
C ALA A 224 0.94 -7.93 -6.78
N PRO A 225 1.83 -8.87 -7.14
CA PRO A 225 1.39 -10.20 -7.60
C PRO A 225 0.80 -11.14 -6.54
N GLU A 226 0.94 -10.82 -5.25
CA GLU A 226 0.30 -11.56 -4.14
C GLU A 226 0.35 -10.68 -2.87
N HIS A 227 -0.57 -9.71 -2.77
CA HIS A 227 -0.66 -8.75 -1.66
C HIS A 227 -1.54 -9.30 -0.53
N LEU A 228 -1.02 -9.39 0.68
CA LEU A 228 -1.79 -9.84 1.84
C LEU A 228 -2.73 -8.74 2.37
N VAL A 229 -4.00 -9.10 2.58
CA VAL A 229 -5.00 -8.27 3.28
C VAL A 229 -5.51 -9.07 4.46
N LEU A 230 -5.53 -8.49 5.66
CA LEU A 230 -5.88 -9.19 6.90
C LEU A 230 -7.19 -8.62 7.46
N PHE A 231 -8.23 -9.43 7.47
CA PHE A 231 -9.52 -9.08 8.07
C PHE A 231 -9.60 -9.64 9.50
N GLY A 232 -9.76 -8.77 10.50
CA GLY A 232 -9.92 -9.21 11.89
C GLY A 232 -11.20 -10.05 12.06
N ALA A 233 -11.15 -11.09 12.87
CA ALA A 233 -12.29 -11.97 13.14
C ALA A 233 -13.45 -11.26 13.86
N ASP A 234 -13.16 -10.19 14.59
CA ASP A 234 -14.16 -9.28 15.16
C ASP A 234 -14.80 -8.36 14.10
N ALA A 235 -14.35 -8.44 12.85
CA ALA A 235 -14.79 -7.68 11.68
C ALA A 235 -14.77 -6.16 11.84
N ASP A 236 -14.04 -5.62 12.83
CA ASP A 236 -13.94 -4.19 13.08
C ASP A 236 -12.61 -3.58 12.59
N LEU A 237 -11.62 -4.41 12.23
CA LEU A 237 -10.28 -3.99 11.78
C LEU A 237 -9.84 -4.73 10.51
N VAL A 238 -9.19 -4.01 9.60
CA VAL A 238 -8.57 -4.59 8.41
C VAL A 238 -7.20 -3.97 8.19
N ILE A 239 -6.16 -4.79 8.08
CA ILE A 239 -4.86 -4.33 7.56
C ILE A 239 -4.93 -4.43 6.04
N GLY A 240 -5.03 -3.27 5.41
CA GLY A 240 -5.31 -3.14 3.98
C GLY A 240 -4.06 -3.03 3.11
N GLY A 241 -2.92 -2.63 3.69
CA GLY A 241 -1.72 -2.28 2.94
C GLY A 241 -2.06 -1.34 1.78
N ASP A 242 -1.47 -1.60 0.62
CA ASP A 242 -1.67 -0.80 -0.58
C ASP A 242 -2.86 -1.28 -1.43
N GLN A 243 -3.42 -2.45 -1.10
CA GLN A 243 -4.63 -2.93 -1.74
C GLN A 243 -5.86 -2.06 -1.42
N LEU A 244 -5.91 -1.44 -0.23
CA LEU A 244 -7.09 -0.72 0.27
C LEU A 244 -6.80 0.75 0.65
N LEU A 245 -6.13 1.50 -0.22
CA LEU A 245 -5.78 2.91 0.04
C LEU A 245 -7.00 3.88 -0.03
N PRO A 246 -7.10 4.87 0.87
CA PRO A 246 -8.11 5.91 0.78
C PRO A 246 -7.67 7.06 -0.12
N GLY A 247 -8.60 7.62 -0.89
CA GLY A 247 -8.41 8.86 -1.65
C GLY A 247 -7.41 8.82 -2.82
N ILE A 248 -6.60 7.76 -2.93
CA ILE A 248 -5.67 7.49 -4.03
C ILE A 248 -5.82 6.05 -4.52
N SER A 249 -5.50 5.81 -5.79
CA SER A 249 -5.30 4.44 -6.31
C SER A 249 -3.81 4.11 -6.25
N PRO A 250 -3.41 2.90 -5.87
CA PRO A 250 -2.03 2.48 -6.04
C PRO A 250 -1.68 2.34 -7.54
N ASN A 251 -0.40 2.32 -7.86
CA ASN A 251 0.05 2.11 -9.24
C ASN A 251 -0.17 0.65 -9.66
N LEU A 252 -0.70 0.44 -10.87
CA LEU A 252 -0.86 -0.89 -11.49
C LEU A 252 0.13 -1.03 -12.63
N GLY A 253 1.35 -1.45 -12.32
CA GLY A 253 2.48 -1.40 -13.25
C GLY A 253 2.72 -2.69 -14.03
N VAL A 254 2.99 -2.57 -15.33
CA VAL A 254 3.59 -3.64 -16.15
C VAL A 254 5.10 -3.42 -16.26
N HIS A 255 5.89 -4.47 -16.07
CA HIS A 255 7.34 -4.44 -16.09
C HIS A 255 7.94 -5.31 -17.20
N ALA A 256 9.22 -5.09 -17.53
CA ALA A 256 9.91 -5.86 -18.57
C ALA A 256 10.00 -7.37 -18.28
N THR A 257 9.88 -7.76 -17.02
CA THR A 257 9.85 -9.17 -16.57
C THR A 257 8.58 -9.90 -17.00
N GLU A 258 7.46 -9.19 -17.11
CA GLU A 258 6.17 -9.74 -17.54
C GLU A 258 5.43 -8.72 -18.41
N PRO A 259 5.90 -8.45 -19.64
CA PRO A 259 5.43 -7.32 -20.44
C PRO A 259 3.98 -7.48 -20.95
N GLY A 260 3.44 -8.69 -20.90
CA GLY A 260 2.06 -9.02 -21.25
C GLY A 260 1.09 -9.06 -20.06
N ALA A 261 1.54 -8.71 -18.84
CA ALA A 261 0.71 -8.73 -17.65
C ALA A 261 -0.52 -7.82 -17.80
N ASN A 262 -1.60 -8.17 -17.09
CA ASN A 262 -2.85 -7.41 -17.06
C ASN A 262 -3.25 -7.04 -15.62
N PRO A 263 -2.41 -6.23 -14.92
CA PRO A 263 -2.66 -5.91 -13.52
C PRO A 263 -3.93 -5.07 -13.31
N VAL A 264 -4.46 -4.43 -14.37
CA VAL A 264 -5.75 -3.72 -14.29
C VAL A 264 -6.89 -4.72 -14.13
N GLN A 265 -6.91 -5.81 -14.89
CA GLN A 265 -7.94 -6.84 -14.70
C GLN A 265 -7.76 -7.55 -13.36
N ASP A 266 -6.52 -7.89 -12.99
CA ASP A 266 -6.22 -8.50 -11.69
C ASP A 266 -6.70 -7.62 -10.52
N TRP A 267 -6.57 -6.30 -10.64
CA TRP A 267 -7.07 -5.33 -9.67
C TRP A 267 -8.61 -5.31 -9.58
N LEU A 268 -9.28 -5.32 -10.74
CA LEU A 268 -10.75 -5.34 -10.80
C LEU A 268 -11.31 -6.64 -10.20
N ASP A 269 -10.68 -7.77 -10.52
CA ASP A 269 -11.01 -9.07 -9.96
C ASP A 269 -10.77 -9.10 -8.44
N SER A 270 -9.70 -8.46 -7.97
CA SER A 270 -9.41 -8.29 -6.55
C SER A 270 -10.45 -7.43 -5.84
N CYS A 271 -10.92 -6.34 -6.46
CA CYS A 271 -12.00 -5.53 -5.91
C CYS A 271 -13.28 -6.37 -5.76
N ALA A 272 -13.63 -7.16 -6.79
CA ALA A 272 -14.79 -8.05 -6.75
C ALA A 272 -14.64 -9.18 -5.71
N HIS A 273 -13.44 -9.74 -5.57
CA HIS A 273 -13.12 -10.78 -4.60
C HIS A 273 -13.16 -10.29 -3.14
N LEU A 274 -12.71 -9.06 -2.89
CA LEU A 274 -12.69 -8.47 -1.54
C LEU A 274 -14.04 -7.87 -1.12
N ALA A 275 -14.91 -7.52 -2.07
CA ALA A 275 -16.20 -6.89 -1.79
C ALA A 275 -17.11 -7.70 -0.83
N PRO A 276 -17.22 -9.05 -0.93
CA PRO A 276 -17.98 -9.85 0.03
C PRO A 276 -17.43 -9.83 1.47
N LEU A 277 -16.15 -9.50 1.65
CA LEU A 277 -15.51 -9.38 2.97
C LEU A 277 -15.65 -7.97 3.56
N ALA A 278 -16.05 -7.00 2.74
CA ALA A 278 -16.11 -5.60 3.11
C ALA A 278 -17.35 -5.26 3.93
N ASN A 279 -17.14 -4.51 5.00
CA ASN A 279 -18.19 -3.98 5.87
C ASN A 279 -17.91 -2.49 6.13
N ALA A 280 -18.93 -1.65 6.02
CA ALA A 280 -18.81 -0.20 6.24
C ALA A 280 -18.30 0.15 7.65
N ARG A 281 -18.52 -0.73 8.63
CA ARG A 281 -18.01 -0.59 9.99
C ARG A 281 -16.52 -0.87 10.12
N GLN A 282 -15.87 -1.58 9.21
CA GLN A 282 -14.46 -1.92 9.36
C GLN A 282 -13.58 -0.66 9.40
N LEU A 283 -12.63 -0.62 10.33
CA LEU A 283 -11.53 0.33 10.32
C LEU A 283 -10.39 -0.23 9.47
N ILE A 284 -10.12 0.41 8.35
CA ILE A 284 -9.06 0.05 7.43
C ILE A 284 -7.77 0.76 7.83
N LEU A 285 -6.70 -0.02 7.90
CA LEU A 285 -5.33 0.37 8.21
C LEU A 285 -4.51 0.27 6.91
N PRO A 286 -4.44 1.36 6.11
CA PRO A 286 -3.80 1.37 4.80
C PRO A 286 -2.28 1.56 4.88
N GLY A 287 -1.55 1.15 3.83
CA GLY A 287 -0.10 1.40 3.71
C GLY A 287 0.25 2.89 3.56
N HIS A 288 -0.68 3.70 3.04
CA HIS A 288 -0.51 5.14 2.92
C HIS A 288 -1.77 5.90 3.34
N LYS A 289 -1.63 7.20 3.61
CA LYS A 289 -2.72 8.10 4.05
C LYS A 289 -3.31 7.70 5.41
N LEU A 290 -4.45 8.27 5.79
CA LEU A 290 -5.02 8.09 7.13
C LEU A 290 -5.90 6.83 7.18
N PRO A 291 -5.97 6.12 8.32
CA PRO A 291 -7.00 5.09 8.53
C PRO A 291 -8.41 5.59 8.24
N TYR A 292 -9.29 4.70 7.79
CA TYR A 292 -10.64 5.08 7.36
C TYR A 292 -11.69 3.97 7.53
N ARG A 293 -12.98 4.35 7.47
CA ARG A 293 -14.14 3.45 7.35
C ARG A 293 -14.89 3.72 6.04
N GLY A 294 -15.80 2.81 5.65
CA GLY A 294 -16.52 2.87 4.37
C GLY A 294 -15.83 2.06 3.25
N LEU A 295 -15.37 0.85 3.58
CA LEU A 295 -14.68 -0.03 2.61
C LEU A 295 -15.55 -0.43 1.41
N PRO A 296 -16.85 -0.80 1.55
CA PRO A 296 -17.67 -1.18 0.40
C PRO A 296 -17.71 -0.10 -0.68
N GLU A 297 -17.96 1.15 -0.28
CA GLU A 297 -17.96 2.30 -1.18
C GLU A 297 -16.58 2.55 -1.78
N ARG A 298 -15.50 2.35 -0.99
CA ARG A 298 -14.14 2.53 -1.50
C ARG A 298 -13.78 1.51 -2.56
N LEU A 299 -14.10 0.23 -2.38
CA LEU A 299 -13.85 -0.82 -3.38
C LEU A 299 -14.58 -0.54 -4.69
N ALA A 300 -15.85 -0.11 -4.60
CA ALA A 300 -16.61 0.30 -5.77
C ALA A 300 -15.93 1.47 -6.52
N GLN A 301 -15.50 2.51 -5.79
CA GLN A 301 -14.78 3.64 -6.38
C GLN A 301 -13.45 3.22 -7.04
N LEU A 302 -12.69 2.34 -6.40
CA LEU A 302 -11.42 1.85 -6.94
C LEU A 302 -11.63 1.12 -8.27
N ALA A 303 -12.64 0.24 -8.34
CA ALA A 303 -12.97 -0.46 -9.58
C ALA A 303 -13.50 0.49 -10.66
N GLU A 304 -14.45 1.37 -10.31
CA GLU A 304 -15.07 2.31 -11.25
C GLU A 304 -14.06 3.29 -11.87
N ASN A 305 -13.05 3.70 -11.10
CA ASN A 305 -11.98 4.57 -11.60
C ASN A 305 -11.22 3.93 -12.78
N HIS A 306 -10.87 2.65 -12.67
CA HIS A 306 -10.16 1.93 -13.72
C HIS A 306 -11.08 1.58 -14.90
N GLU A 307 -12.32 1.16 -14.67
CA GLU A 307 -13.30 0.94 -15.75
C GLU A 307 -13.55 2.24 -16.54
N SER A 308 -13.71 3.36 -15.85
CA SER A 308 -13.85 4.68 -16.48
C SER A 308 -12.60 5.08 -17.27
N ALA A 309 -11.40 4.74 -16.79
CA ALA A 309 -10.15 5.00 -17.50
C ALA A 309 -10.02 4.16 -18.77
N LEU A 310 -10.36 2.87 -18.70
CA LEU A 310 -10.41 1.97 -19.85
C LEU A 310 -11.38 2.46 -20.91
N ALA A 311 -12.59 2.89 -20.52
CA ALA A 311 -13.58 3.42 -21.45
C ALA A 311 -13.08 4.68 -22.19
N ARG A 312 -12.48 5.65 -21.47
CA ARG A 312 -11.88 6.85 -22.07
C ARG A 312 -10.73 6.50 -23.01
N LEU A 313 -9.87 5.58 -22.60
CA LEU A 313 -8.72 5.16 -23.40
C LEU A 313 -9.16 4.46 -24.69
N ALA A 314 -10.14 3.54 -24.61
CA ALA A 314 -10.69 2.87 -25.78
C ALA A 314 -11.28 3.86 -26.79
N ALA A 315 -12.07 4.85 -26.31
CA ALA A 315 -12.60 5.91 -27.16
C ALA A 315 -11.47 6.72 -27.83
N SER A 316 -10.44 7.10 -27.08
CA SER A 316 -9.30 7.83 -27.65
C SER A 316 -8.52 7.02 -28.69
N LEU A 317 -8.34 5.71 -28.49
CA LEU A 317 -7.62 4.84 -29.44
C LEU A 317 -8.43 4.56 -30.71
N ALA A 318 -9.76 4.63 -30.63
CA ALA A 318 -10.63 4.55 -31.79
C ALA A 318 -10.56 5.82 -32.67
N GLU A 319 -10.39 6.99 -32.05
CA GLU A 319 -10.21 8.25 -32.78
C GLU A 319 -8.82 8.39 -33.40
N ARG A 320 -7.78 8.06 -32.64
CA ARG A 320 -6.39 8.22 -33.07
C ARG A 320 -5.50 7.13 -32.48
N PRO A 321 -4.76 6.38 -33.32
CA PRO A 321 -3.77 5.44 -32.83
C PRO A 321 -2.63 6.13 -32.05
N ARG A 322 -2.16 5.48 -30.98
CA ARG A 322 -1.19 6.03 -30.02
C ARG A 322 -0.24 4.95 -29.50
N THR A 323 0.97 5.32 -29.09
CA THR A 323 1.78 4.45 -28.23
C THR A 323 1.27 4.51 -26.79
N ALA A 324 1.73 3.62 -25.91
CA ALA A 324 1.36 3.68 -24.48
C ALA A 324 1.83 5.01 -23.83
N ALA A 325 3.03 5.49 -24.17
CA ALA A 325 3.55 6.78 -23.72
C ALA A 325 2.67 7.96 -24.18
N ASP A 326 2.08 7.88 -25.37
CA ASP A 326 1.18 8.91 -25.91
C ASP A 326 -0.22 8.91 -25.26
N CYS A 327 -0.51 7.99 -24.33
CA CYS A 327 -1.81 7.87 -23.66
C CYS A 327 -1.86 8.59 -22.30
N PHE A 328 -0.79 9.27 -21.90
CA PHE A 328 -0.69 9.90 -20.57
C PHE A 328 -1.74 11.00 -20.35
N ASP A 329 -2.07 11.79 -21.37
CA ASP A 329 -3.08 12.84 -21.34
C ASP A 329 -4.50 12.30 -21.12
N VAL A 330 -4.79 11.10 -21.63
CA VAL A 330 -6.10 10.43 -21.49
C VAL A 330 -6.25 9.77 -20.12
N LEU A 331 -5.17 9.16 -19.64
CA LEU A 331 -5.16 8.41 -18.38
C LEU A 331 -5.02 9.33 -17.17
N PHE A 332 -4.13 10.31 -17.25
CA PHE A 332 -3.77 11.16 -16.13
C PHE A 332 -4.32 12.57 -16.35
N ARG A 333 -5.16 13.05 -15.43
CA ARG A 333 -5.75 14.41 -15.46
C ARG A 333 -4.74 15.53 -15.14
N ARG A 334 -3.44 15.29 -15.37
CA ARG A 334 -2.33 16.20 -15.08
C ARG A 334 -1.18 15.96 -16.03
N ARG A 335 -0.33 16.98 -16.20
CA ARG A 335 0.94 16.83 -16.91
C ARG A 335 1.88 15.92 -16.14
N ILE A 336 2.46 14.93 -16.82
CA ILE A 336 3.45 14.01 -16.25
C ILE A 336 4.84 14.66 -16.32
N GLY A 337 5.47 14.81 -15.16
CA GLY A 337 6.84 15.29 -15.02
C GLY A 337 7.86 14.16 -15.14
N GLU A 338 9.14 14.53 -15.08
CA GLU A 338 10.25 13.57 -15.18
C GLU A 338 10.24 12.51 -14.06
N GLY A 339 9.93 12.93 -12.83
CA GLY A 339 9.90 12.04 -11.66
C GLY A 339 8.77 11.01 -11.71
N GLU A 340 7.60 11.40 -12.25
CA GLU A 340 6.44 10.49 -12.36
C GLU A 340 6.44 9.65 -13.64
N TYR A 341 7.29 9.97 -14.63
CA TYR A 341 7.27 9.34 -15.96
C TYR A 341 7.34 7.81 -15.89
N GLY A 342 8.19 7.26 -15.02
CA GLY A 342 8.36 5.81 -14.89
C GLY A 342 7.07 5.10 -14.49
N LEU A 343 6.42 5.60 -13.43
CA LEU A 343 5.15 5.05 -12.92
C LEU A 343 4.00 5.26 -13.92
N ALA A 344 3.98 6.40 -14.60
CA ALA A 344 2.99 6.69 -15.64
C ALA A 344 3.12 5.73 -16.84
N LEU A 345 4.35 5.42 -17.26
CA LEU A 345 4.61 4.53 -18.40
C LEU A 345 4.11 3.11 -18.12
N VAL A 346 4.49 2.53 -16.98
CA VAL A 346 4.13 1.14 -16.64
C VAL A 346 2.63 0.98 -16.46
N GLU A 347 1.94 2.01 -15.95
CA GLU A 347 0.48 2.00 -15.79
C GLU A 347 -0.25 2.25 -17.11
N ALA A 348 0.31 3.06 -18.01
CA ALA A 348 -0.25 3.23 -19.35
C ALA A 348 -0.16 1.92 -20.16
N VAL A 349 0.97 1.21 -20.07
CA VAL A 349 1.11 -0.13 -20.67
C VAL A 349 0.08 -1.09 -20.07
N ALA A 350 -0.14 -1.05 -18.75
CA ALA A 350 -1.14 -1.88 -18.09
C ALA A 350 -2.57 -1.68 -18.64
N HIS A 351 -3.00 -0.43 -18.80
CA HIS A 351 -4.34 -0.12 -19.34
C HIS A 351 -4.47 -0.52 -20.81
N VAL A 352 -3.42 -0.33 -21.60
CA VAL A 352 -3.40 -0.78 -23.00
C VAL A 352 -3.46 -2.31 -23.10
N ASN A 353 -2.69 -3.03 -22.30
CA ASN A 353 -2.75 -4.50 -22.22
C ASN A 353 -4.15 -4.98 -21.83
N ALA A 354 -4.81 -4.31 -20.87
CA ALA A 354 -6.17 -4.63 -20.46
C ALA A 354 -7.18 -4.45 -21.61
N LEU A 355 -7.09 -3.35 -22.37
CA LEU A 355 -7.93 -3.16 -23.55
C LEU A 355 -7.65 -4.22 -24.63
N ALA A 356 -6.39 -4.57 -24.85
CA ALA A 356 -6.01 -5.60 -25.81
C ALA A 356 -6.58 -6.97 -25.42
N ALA A 357 -6.48 -7.35 -24.15
CA ALA A 357 -7.06 -8.59 -23.62
C ALA A 357 -8.60 -8.62 -23.75
N ARG A 358 -9.26 -7.46 -23.64
CA ARG A 358 -10.70 -7.30 -23.87
C ARG A 358 -11.09 -7.23 -25.36
N GLY A 359 -10.11 -7.27 -26.28
CA GLY A 359 -10.35 -7.13 -27.71
C GLY A 359 -10.83 -5.73 -28.12
N LEU A 360 -10.53 -4.70 -27.32
CA LEU A 360 -10.91 -3.31 -27.55
C LEU A 360 -9.76 -2.46 -28.11
N ALA A 361 -8.54 -2.99 -28.14
CA ALA A 361 -7.39 -2.41 -28.80
C ALA A 361 -6.54 -3.51 -29.45
N CYS A 362 -5.79 -3.19 -30.50
CA CYS A 362 -4.77 -4.08 -31.06
C CYS A 362 -3.53 -3.31 -31.50
N GLU A 363 -2.40 -4.01 -31.60
CA GLU A 363 -1.21 -3.49 -32.27
C GLU A 363 -1.52 -3.34 -33.76
N ILE A 364 -1.39 -2.12 -34.29
CA ILE A 364 -1.65 -1.80 -35.69
C ILE A 364 -0.39 -1.41 -36.48
N GLY A 365 0.76 -1.32 -35.80
CA GLY A 365 2.04 -0.98 -36.40
C GLY A 365 3.08 -0.53 -35.39
N LEU A 366 4.20 -0.04 -35.91
CA LEU A 366 5.31 0.50 -35.13
C LEU A 366 5.63 1.93 -35.56
N THR A 367 6.08 2.77 -34.63
CA THR A 367 6.75 4.03 -34.96
C THR A 367 8.10 3.75 -35.64
N PRO A 368 8.71 4.72 -36.34
CA PRO A 368 10.06 4.55 -36.90
C PRO A 368 11.11 4.15 -35.85
N GLU A 369 10.93 4.56 -34.61
CA GLU A 369 11.80 4.26 -33.47
C GLU A 369 11.47 2.92 -32.79
N GLY A 370 10.45 2.19 -33.28
CA GLY A 370 10.06 0.86 -32.78
C GLY A 370 9.07 0.85 -31.61
N GLY A 371 8.35 1.95 -31.37
CA GLY A 371 7.24 2.00 -30.42
C GLY A 371 5.99 1.34 -30.97
N VAL A 372 5.30 0.54 -30.16
CA VAL A 372 4.06 -0.14 -30.57
C VAL A 372 2.93 0.87 -30.66
N ILE A 373 2.30 0.94 -31.83
CA ILE A 373 1.13 1.78 -32.07
C ILE A 373 -0.12 0.93 -31.83
N TRP A 374 -0.94 1.37 -30.89
CA TRP A 374 -2.22 0.77 -30.55
C TRP A 374 -3.35 1.56 -31.19
N GLY A 375 -4.35 0.86 -31.70
CA GLY A 375 -5.58 1.44 -32.24
C GLY A 375 -6.78 0.54 -32.01
N ALA A 376 -7.95 1.00 -32.43
CA ALA A 376 -9.14 0.15 -32.45
C ALA A 376 -8.94 -1.08 -33.37
N PRO A 377 -9.50 -2.25 -33.01
CA PRO A 377 -9.47 -3.43 -33.87
C PRO A 377 -10.16 -3.14 -35.20
N ALA A 378 -9.56 -3.62 -36.30
CA ALA A 378 -10.17 -3.50 -37.62
C ALA A 378 -11.51 -4.26 -37.66
N GLY A 379 -12.62 -3.53 -37.83
CA GLY A 379 -13.95 -4.09 -38.09
C GLY A 379 -14.63 -4.82 -36.92
N ARG A 380 -15.22 -4.06 -35.99
CA ARG A 380 -16.64 -4.31 -35.69
C ARG A 380 -17.41 -3.25 -36.46
N ASP A 381 -17.98 -3.65 -37.60
CA ASP A 381 -18.91 -2.80 -38.31
C ASP A 381 -19.96 -2.27 -37.34
N SER A 382 -20.15 -0.96 -37.38
CA SER A 382 -21.33 -0.27 -36.88
C SER A 382 -22.56 -0.80 -37.62
N ALA A 383 -23.06 -1.95 -37.20
CA ALA A 383 -24.29 -2.55 -37.71
C ALA A 383 -25.05 -3.22 -36.55
N ALA A 384 -25.60 -2.40 -35.68
CA ALA A 384 -26.82 -2.74 -34.95
C ALA A 384 -27.65 -1.46 -34.83
N HIS A 385 -28.32 -1.13 -35.93
CA HIS A 385 -29.60 -0.43 -35.85
C HIS A 385 -30.53 -1.30 -35.00
N PHE A 386 -30.86 -0.83 -33.80
CA PHE A 386 -32.07 -1.27 -33.12
C PHE A 386 -33.24 -0.59 -33.85
N GLY A 387 -33.88 -1.36 -34.72
CA GLY A 387 -35.27 -1.15 -35.11
C GLY A 387 -36.20 -1.88 -34.15
#